data_AF-A0A9N8HVN0-F1
#
_entry.id   AF-A0A9N8HVN0-F1
#
_cell.length_a   1.000
_cell.length_b   1.000
_cell.length_c   1.000
_cell.angle_alpha   90.00
_cell.angle_beta   90.00
_cell.angle_gamma   90.00
#
_symmetry.space_group_name_H-M   'P 1'
#
loop_
_entity.id
_entity.type
_entity.pdbx_description
1 polymer ?
#
loop_
_entity_poly.entity_id
_entity_poly.type
_entity_poly.pdbx_seq_one_letter_code
_entity_poly.pdbx_strand_id
1 'polypeptide(L)'
;MHTRKHVAMPGNSFFSVLLLLTAATIRVDAFSSSTVFYRQGQKSDELKIATTLAKELMNPLGVQSERFVVATDSSNNVIGWAQIKLLGELASSQRDPSKFDSRPGSVDLEQELDEAMWEEFEKNDNIQVPIGFKSFPWTKEYRAMEQGVKDRDQRRAELRAQRERELQNEQLWELSSVYVESSFRGQGIGSELVKRILRKRIVEDGYLPTSIYLLTLATTVDWYQDNFAFESVSSSDIPAPMAFEVTAGNFITKLIGAQLCCMQGTQQTLEICKSVPAW
;
A
#
# COMPACT_ATOMS: atom_id res chain seq x y z
N MET A 1 57.29 -23.07 27.64
CA MET A 1 56.22 -23.22 28.66
C MET A 1 55.12 -22.21 28.35
N HIS A 2 54.01 -22.66 27.77
CA HIS A 2 52.85 -21.83 27.45
C HIS A 2 51.61 -22.47 28.10
N THR A 3 51.17 -21.88 29.19
CA THR A 3 49.97 -22.28 29.93
C THR A 3 48.72 -21.71 29.26
N ARG A 4 47.96 -22.58 28.58
CA ARG A 4 46.58 -22.32 28.14
C ARG A 4 45.67 -22.18 29.36
N LYS A 5 45.04 -21.02 29.53
CA LYS A 5 43.90 -20.84 30.45
C LYS A 5 42.62 -21.27 29.74
N HIS A 6 42.00 -22.34 30.23
CA HIS A 6 40.63 -22.71 29.86
C HIS A 6 39.66 -21.76 30.56
N VAL A 7 38.81 -21.09 29.79
CA VAL A 7 37.68 -20.29 30.26
C VAL A 7 36.46 -21.21 30.28
N ALA A 8 35.87 -21.39 31.47
CA ALA A 8 34.63 -22.11 31.67
C ALA A 8 33.45 -21.21 31.28
N MET A 9 32.61 -21.69 30.35
CA MET A 9 31.31 -21.06 30.01
C MET A 9 30.25 -21.56 31.00
N PRO A 10 29.37 -20.68 31.53
CA PRO A 10 28.26 -21.10 32.38
C PRO A 10 27.19 -21.83 31.56
N GLY A 11 26.72 -22.96 32.11
CA GLY A 11 25.69 -23.80 31.53
C GLY A 11 24.33 -23.09 31.48
N ASN A 12 23.79 -22.94 30.28
CA ASN A 12 22.39 -22.61 30.07
C ASN A 12 21.54 -23.83 30.42
N SER A 13 20.83 -23.72 31.54
CA SER A 13 19.80 -24.65 31.97
C SER A 13 18.63 -24.59 30.97
N PHE A 14 18.55 -25.61 30.11
CA PHE A 14 17.40 -25.82 29.23
C PHE A 14 16.18 -26.19 30.09
N PHE A 15 15.24 -25.26 30.23
CA PHE A 15 13.88 -25.58 30.64
C PHE A 15 13.24 -26.42 29.54
N SER A 16 13.22 -27.73 29.74
CA SER A 16 12.49 -28.67 28.91
C SER A 16 10.99 -28.50 29.20
N VAL A 17 10.32 -27.61 28.48
CA VAL A 17 8.85 -27.51 28.48
C VAL A 17 8.32 -28.75 27.76
N LEU A 18 7.90 -29.73 28.55
CA LEU A 18 7.20 -30.93 28.11
C LEU A 18 5.83 -30.52 27.54
N LEU A 19 5.76 -30.31 26.23
CA LEU A 19 4.52 -30.06 25.52
C LEU A 19 3.74 -31.39 25.46
N LEU A 20 2.72 -31.52 26.31
CA LEU A 20 1.73 -32.59 26.22
C LEU A 20 0.96 -32.45 24.91
N LEU A 21 1.41 -33.20 23.89
CA LEU A 21 0.66 -33.48 22.67
C LEU A 21 -0.56 -34.31 23.04
N THR A 22 -1.67 -33.63 23.33
CA THR A 22 -2.99 -34.24 23.27
C THR A 22 -3.27 -34.60 21.82
N ALA A 23 -3.25 -35.90 21.52
CA ALA A 23 -3.73 -36.43 20.25
C ALA A 23 -5.24 -36.16 20.16
N ALA A 24 -5.59 -34.97 19.68
CA ALA A 24 -6.95 -34.65 19.29
C ALA A 24 -7.28 -35.51 18.07
N THR A 25 -8.13 -36.51 18.26
CA THR A 25 -8.71 -37.30 17.18
C THR A 25 -9.53 -36.35 16.29
N ILE A 26 -8.93 -35.88 15.21
CA ILE A 26 -9.59 -35.03 14.21
C ILE A 26 -10.69 -35.90 13.57
N ARG A 27 -11.94 -35.72 14.03
CA ARG A 27 -13.10 -36.19 13.28
C ARG A 27 -13.16 -35.37 12.00
N VAL A 28 -12.84 -36.03 10.89
CA VAL A 28 -13.11 -35.50 9.56
C VAL A 28 -14.61 -35.67 9.34
N ASP A 29 -15.40 -34.76 9.89
CA ASP A 29 -16.80 -34.64 9.49
C ASP A 29 -16.79 -34.33 8.00
N ALA A 30 -17.55 -35.11 7.22
CA ALA A 30 -17.66 -34.93 5.78
C ALA A 30 -18.19 -33.52 5.50
N PHE A 31 -17.28 -32.59 5.20
CA PHE A 31 -17.60 -31.22 4.82
C PHE A 31 -18.48 -31.30 3.57
N SER A 32 -19.77 -31.01 3.75
CA SER A 32 -20.63 -30.63 2.64
C SER A 32 -19.90 -29.52 1.89
N SER A 33 -19.64 -29.72 0.60
CA SER A 33 -18.97 -28.73 -0.25
C SER A 33 -19.83 -27.47 -0.29
N SER A 34 -19.60 -26.57 0.66
CA SER A 34 -20.31 -25.31 0.75
C SER A 34 -19.98 -24.50 -0.48
N THR A 35 -21.00 -24.23 -1.30
CA THR A 35 -20.86 -23.38 -2.48
C THR A 35 -20.41 -22.00 -2.02
N VAL A 36 -19.21 -21.60 -2.44
CA VAL A 36 -18.65 -20.27 -2.16
C VAL A 36 -18.97 -19.34 -3.33
N PHE A 37 -19.52 -18.18 -2.99
CA PHE A 37 -19.79 -17.09 -3.93
C PHE A 37 -18.82 -15.94 -3.70
N TYR A 38 -18.45 -15.23 -4.77
CA TYR A 38 -17.57 -14.07 -4.69
C TYR A 38 -18.30 -12.84 -5.21
N ARG A 39 -18.23 -11.73 -4.47
CA ARG A 39 -18.85 -10.48 -4.86
C ARG A 39 -18.01 -9.28 -4.44
N GLN A 40 -18.38 -8.12 -4.98
CA GLN A 40 -17.88 -6.84 -4.50
C GLN A 40 -18.30 -6.64 -3.04
N GLY A 41 -17.41 -6.02 -2.25
CA GLY A 41 -17.76 -5.56 -0.91
C GLY A 41 -18.91 -4.56 -0.94
N GLN A 42 -19.78 -4.65 0.05
CA GLN A 42 -20.93 -3.77 0.26
C GLN A 42 -20.76 -3.02 1.58
N LYS A 43 -21.41 -1.87 1.73
CA LYS A 43 -21.37 -1.09 3.00
C LYS A 43 -21.81 -1.91 4.21
N SER A 44 -22.71 -2.88 4.03
CA SER A 44 -23.12 -3.81 5.09
C SER A 44 -22.00 -4.74 5.59
N ASP A 45 -20.95 -4.95 4.80
CA ASP A 45 -19.83 -5.81 5.17
C ASP A 45 -18.81 -5.07 6.06
N GLU A 46 -18.77 -3.74 6.01
CA GLU A 46 -17.72 -2.92 6.63
C GLU A 46 -17.63 -3.16 8.14
N LEU A 47 -18.77 -3.21 8.85
CA LEU A 47 -18.78 -3.45 10.29
C LEU A 47 -18.22 -4.84 10.64
N LYS A 48 -18.58 -5.87 9.87
CA LYS A 48 -18.08 -7.24 10.11
C LYS A 48 -16.58 -7.35 9.80
N ILE A 49 -16.14 -6.72 8.71
CA ILE A 49 -14.73 -6.69 8.33
C ILE A 49 -13.90 -5.91 9.37
N ALA A 50 -14.32 -4.70 9.74
CA ALA A 50 -13.62 -3.87 10.71
C ALA A 50 -13.53 -4.55 12.10
N THR A 51 -14.61 -5.16 12.57
CA THR A 51 -14.60 -5.90 13.84
C THR A 51 -13.70 -7.14 13.78
N THR A 52 -13.65 -7.83 12.64
CA THR A 52 -12.75 -8.98 12.48
C THR A 52 -11.29 -8.55 12.37
N LEU A 53 -10.97 -7.48 11.64
CA LEU A 53 -9.62 -6.89 11.60
C LEU A 53 -9.15 -6.52 13.01
N ALA A 54 -9.99 -5.83 13.79
CA ALA A 54 -9.67 -5.49 15.17
C ALA A 54 -9.44 -6.74 16.04
N LYS A 55 -10.23 -7.80 15.86
CA LYS A 55 -10.08 -9.08 16.57
C LYS A 55 -8.77 -9.79 16.22
N GLU A 56 -8.35 -9.72 14.96
CA GLU A 56 -7.08 -10.26 14.48
C GLU A 56 -5.88 -9.31 14.73
N LEU A 57 -6.09 -8.25 15.54
CA LEU A 57 -5.08 -7.23 15.86
C LEU A 57 -4.50 -6.53 14.62
N MET A 58 -5.30 -6.42 13.57
CA MET A 58 -5.01 -5.66 12.36
C MET A 58 -5.61 -4.26 12.46
N ASN A 59 -5.08 -3.30 11.69
CA ASN A 59 -5.58 -1.92 11.66
C ASN A 59 -6.98 -1.87 11.01
N PRO A 60 -8.05 -1.53 11.75
CA PRO A 60 -9.40 -1.45 11.20
C PRO A 60 -9.70 -0.09 10.54
N LEU A 61 -8.75 0.85 10.56
CA LEU A 61 -8.94 2.19 9.99
C LEU A 61 -8.83 2.15 8.46
N GLY A 62 -9.73 2.86 7.78
CA GLY A 62 -9.74 2.95 6.32
C GLY A 62 -10.41 1.77 5.60
N VAL A 63 -11.24 0.99 6.31
CA VAL A 63 -12.13 0.00 5.68
C VAL A 63 -13.13 0.73 4.78
N GLN A 64 -13.05 0.47 3.47
CA GLN A 64 -13.97 0.99 2.45
C GLN A 64 -14.47 -0.18 1.60
N SER A 65 -15.77 -0.44 1.61
CA SER A 65 -16.38 -1.61 0.94
C SER A 65 -16.03 -1.73 -0.55
N GLU A 66 -15.78 -0.62 -1.24
CA GLU A 66 -15.40 -0.56 -2.66
C GLU A 66 -14.02 -1.17 -2.94
N ARG A 67 -13.18 -1.31 -1.91
CA ARG A 67 -11.82 -1.86 -2.00
C ARG A 67 -11.74 -3.37 -1.74
N PHE A 68 -12.87 -4.01 -1.41
CA PHE A 68 -12.90 -5.42 -1.06
C PHE A 68 -13.50 -6.29 -2.16
N VAL A 69 -12.93 -7.48 -2.33
CA VAL A 69 -13.65 -8.63 -2.85
C VAL A 69 -13.98 -9.53 -1.67
N VAL A 70 -15.23 -9.97 -1.60
CA VAL A 70 -15.79 -10.71 -0.47
C VAL A 70 -16.19 -12.11 -0.94
N ALA A 71 -15.83 -13.13 -0.16
CA ALA A 71 -16.32 -14.49 -0.31
C ALA A 71 -17.47 -14.73 0.67
N THR A 72 -18.57 -15.30 0.18
CA THR A 72 -19.77 -15.62 0.97
C THR A 72 -20.16 -17.07 0.82
N ASP A 73 -20.80 -17.63 1.85
CA ASP A 73 -21.45 -18.95 1.79
C ASP A 73 -22.82 -18.89 1.07
N SER A 74 -23.52 -20.02 1.01
CA SER A 74 -24.88 -20.14 0.46
C SER A 74 -25.94 -19.34 1.21
N SER A 75 -25.64 -18.91 2.43
CA SER A 75 -26.49 -18.08 3.27
C SER A 75 -26.10 -16.59 3.21
N ASN A 76 -25.21 -16.22 2.28
CA ASN A 76 -24.67 -14.87 2.11
C ASN A 76 -23.90 -14.34 3.34
N ASN A 77 -23.40 -15.24 4.20
CA ASN A 77 -22.50 -14.85 5.28
C ASN A 77 -21.10 -14.62 4.71
N VAL A 78 -20.47 -13.52 5.09
CA VAL A 78 -19.05 -13.26 4.74
C VAL A 78 -18.16 -14.28 5.42
N ILE A 79 -17.44 -15.09 4.64
CA ILE A 79 -16.50 -16.12 5.10
C ILE A 79 -15.03 -15.76 4.77
N GLY A 80 -14.81 -14.73 3.96
CA GLY A 80 -13.47 -14.21 3.67
C GLY A 80 -13.52 -12.92 2.85
N TRP A 81 -12.40 -12.21 2.79
CA TRP A 81 -12.23 -11.04 1.94
C TRP A 81 -10.77 -10.81 1.57
N ALA A 82 -10.54 -10.08 0.48
CA ALA A 82 -9.25 -9.48 0.16
C ALA A 82 -9.42 -8.00 -0.18
N GLN A 83 -8.43 -7.19 0.21
CA GLN A 83 -8.41 -5.75 -0.01
C GLN A 83 -7.16 -5.33 -0.77
N ILE A 84 -7.34 -4.46 -1.77
CA ILE A 84 -6.25 -3.70 -2.36
C ILE A 84 -6.49 -2.20 -2.12
N LYS A 85 -5.45 -1.46 -1.76
CA LYS A 85 -5.51 -0.02 -1.52
C LYS A 85 -4.31 0.66 -2.18
N LEU A 86 -4.41 1.95 -2.48
CA LEU A 86 -3.27 2.72 -2.94
C LEU A 86 -2.35 3.03 -1.73
N LEU A 87 -1.05 2.82 -1.89
CA LEU A 87 -0.03 3.24 -0.92
C LEU A 87 0.12 4.75 -0.99
N GLY A 88 0.20 5.40 0.17
CA GLY A 88 0.19 6.86 0.26
C GLY A 88 -1.22 7.46 0.23
N GLU A 89 -2.26 6.68 -0.03
CA GLU A 89 -3.64 7.16 0.13
C GLU A 89 -4.00 7.41 1.59
N LEU A 90 -3.34 6.76 2.54
CA LEU A 90 -3.43 7.14 3.96
C LEU A 90 -2.75 8.50 4.23
N ALA A 91 -1.69 8.85 3.49
CA ALA A 91 -1.09 10.18 3.55
C ALA A 91 -1.95 11.25 2.84
N SER A 92 -2.76 10.87 1.84
CA SER A 92 -3.62 11.81 1.10
C SER A 92 -5.07 11.87 1.61
N SER A 93 -5.61 10.82 2.22
CA SER A 93 -6.93 10.83 2.89
C SER A 93 -6.85 11.34 4.35
N GLN A 94 -5.64 11.35 4.94
CA GLN A 94 -5.27 12.30 5.99
C GLN A 94 -4.74 13.63 5.42
N ARG A 95 -5.19 14.07 4.23
CA ARG A 95 -5.24 15.52 3.96
C ARG A 95 -6.32 16.10 4.84
N ASP A 96 -5.85 16.40 6.05
CA ASP A 96 -6.51 17.13 7.10
C ASP A 96 -7.12 18.43 6.53
N PRO A 97 -8.44 18.66 6.70
CA PRO A 97 -9.09 19.92 6.32
C PRO A 97 -8.53 21.15 7.07
N SER A 98 -7.62 20.98 8.04
CA SER A 98 -6.91 22.05 8.74
C SER A 98 -5.53 22.43 8.16
N LYS A 99 -5.11 21.91 7.00
CA LYS A 99 -3.89 22.33 6.26
C LYS A 99 -3.96 23.74 5.63
N PHE A 100 -4.56 24.71 6.31
CA PHE A 100 -4.41 26.15 5.99
C PHE A 100 -3.17 26.78 6.67
N ASP A 101 -2.42 26.03 7.52
CA ASP A 101 -1.25 26.50 8.30
C ASP A 101 -0.09 25.46 8.40
N SER A 102 0.44 24.95 7.27
CA SER A 102 1.53 23.96 7.32
C SER A 102 2.94 24.59 7.57
N ARG A 103 3.74 23.96 8.45
CA ARG A 103 5.15 24.28 8.80
C ARG A 103 6.15 23.35 8.04
N PRO A 104 7.46 23.66 7.99
CA PRO A 104 8.38 23.24 6.93
C PRO A 104 8.60 21.71 6.85
N GLY A 105 8.45 21.16 5.63
CA GLY A 105 8.82 19.78 5.29
C GLY A 105 7.71 18.92 4.68
N SER A 106 6.46 19.37 4.64
CA SER A 106 5.48 18.74 3.75
C SER A 106 5.71 19.28 2.35
N VAL A 107 6.19 18.42 1.46
CA VAL A 107 6.35 18.72 0.05
C VAL A 107 4.95 18.93 -0.54
N ASP A 108 4.46 20.17 -0.50
CA ASP A 108 3.30 20.59 -1.26
C ASP A 108 3.80 20.79 -2.70
N LEU A 109 3.20 20.05 -3.62
CA LEU A 109 3.54 20.16 -5.04
C LEU A 109 3.43 21.62 -5.50
N GLU A 110 2.45 22.35 -4.98
CA GLU A 110 2.27 23.77 -5.28
C GLU A 110 3.40 24.63 -4.70
N GLN A 111 3.91 24.31 -3.51
CA GLN A 111 5.03 25.04 -2.93
C GLN A 111 6.34 24.78 -3.69
N GLU A 112 6.63 23.53 -4.08
CA GLU A 112 7.80 23.23 -4.93
C GLU A 112 7.70 23.95 -6.29
N LEU A 113 6.50 23.93 -6.89
CA LEU A 113 6.24 24.63 -8.14
C LEU A 113 6.42 26.15 -7.96
N ASP A 114 5.87 26.73 -6.89
CA ASP A 114 6.00 28.16 -6.62
C ASP A 114 7.46 28.54 -6.36
N GLU A 115 8.22 27.78 -5.55
CA GLU A 115 9.64 28.01 -5.31
C GLU A 115 10.47 27.92 -6.59
N ALA A 116 10.24 26.90 -7.43
CA ALA A 116 10.91 26.79 -8.73
C ALA A 116 10.56 27.95 -9.67
N MET A 117 9.30 28.40 -9.68
CA MET A 117 8.86 29.55 -10.47
C MET A 117 9.45 30.88 -9.97
N TRP A 118 9.58 31.03 -8.65
CA TRP A 118 10.22 32.20 -8.04
C TRP A 118 11.72 32.23 -8.36
N GLU A 119 12.42 31.12 -8.24
CA GLU A 119 13.85 31.03 -8.58
C GLU A 119 14.09 31.32 -10.06
N GLU A 120 13.19 30.86 -10.95
CA GLU A 120 13.26 31.20 -12.38
C GLU A 120 13.04 32.70 -12.62
N PHE A 121 12.09 33.31 -11.90
CA PHE A 121 11.80 34.74 -11.99
C PHE A 121 13.00 35.59 -11.56
N GLU A 122 13.65 35.23 -10.44
CA GLU A 122 14.84 35.94 -9.96
C GLU A 122 16.03 35.81 -10.91
N LYS A 123 16.17 34.68 -11.61
CA LYS A 123 17.25 34.46 -12.58
C LYS A 123 17.00 35.16 -13.92
N ASN A 124 15.77 35.55 -14.22
CA ASN A 124 15.43 36.16 -15.50
C ASN A 124 15.51 37.69 -15.42
N ASP A 125 16.75 38.22 -15.46
CA ASP A 125 17.07 39.66 -15.42
C ASP A 125 16.35 40.51 -16.50
N ASN A 126 15.76 39.86 -17.50
CA ASN A 126 15.10 40.52 -18.62
C ASN A 126 13.68 41.01 -18.30
N ILE A 127 13.07 40.57 -17.20
CA ILE A 127 11.68 40.96 -16.84
C ILE A 127 11.71 42.12 -15.86
N GLN A 128 11.84 43.35 -16.36
CA GLN A 128 11.66 44.55 -15.55
C GLN A 128 10.17 44.88 -15.46
N VAL A 129 9.64 44.98 -14.23
CA VAL A 129 8.28 45.47 -13.99
C VAL A 129 8.22 46.93 -14.46
N PRO A 130 7.41 47.26 -15.48
CA PRO A 130 7.37 48.62 -15.99
C PRO A 130 6.76 49.57 -14.95
N ILE A 131 7.42 50.70 -14.72
CA ILE A 131 7.00 51.74 -13.79
C ILE A 131 6.58 53.04 -14.51
N GLY A 132 5.69 53.82 -13.90
CA GLY A 132 5.23 55.10 -14.45
C GLY A 132 4.43 54.95 -15.75
N PHE A 133 4.72 55.78 -16.76
CA PHE A 133 4.01 55.71 -18.05
C PHE A 133 4.25 54.41 -18.85
N LYS A 134 5.26 53.60 -18.48
CA LYS A 134 5.53 52.32 -19.14
C LYS A 134 4.60 51.20 -18.67
N SER A 135 3.84 51.39 -17.59
CA SER A 135 2.90 50.39 -17.09
C SER A 135 1.54 50.41 -17.78
N PHE A 136 1.33 51.33 -18.74
CA PHE A 136 0.05 51.42 -19.44
C PHE A 136 -0.14 50.27 -20.45
N PRO A 137 -1.35 49.70 -20.60
CA PRO A 137 -1.61 48.50 -21.41
C PRO A 137 -1.22 48.58 -22.89
N TRP A 138 -1.18 49.78 -23.45
CA TRP A 138 -0.84 50.02 -24.86
C TRP A 138 0.66 50.15 -25.13
N THR A 139 1.49 50.21 -24.08
CA THR A 139 2.95 50.34 -24.23
C THR A 139 3.60 49.01 -24.60
N LYS A 140 4.78 49.09 -25.21
CA LYS A 140 5.54 47.90 -25.62
C LYS A 140 6.00 47.11 -24.39
N GLU A 141 6.40 47.81 -23.34
CA GLU A 141 6.89 47.25 -22.08
C GLU A 141 5.80 46.46 -21.35
N TYR A 142 4.58 47.01 -21.23
CA TYR A 142 3.46 46.29 -20.62
C TYR A 142 3.13 45.01 -21.39
N ARG A 143 3.04 45.06 -22.73
CA ARG A 143 2.73 43.87 -23.55
C ARG A 143 3.79 42.78 -23.44
N ALA A 144 5.07 43.16 -23.35
CA ALA A 144 6.15 42.21 -23.14
C ALA A 144 6.04 41.54 -21.75
N MET A 145 5.75 42.31 -20.70
CA MET A 145 5.48 41.77 -19.37
C MET A 145 4.25 40.84 -19.37
N GLU A 146 3.15 41.24 -20.03
CA GLU A 146 1.93 40.42 -20.15
C GLU A 146 2.20 39.08 -20.84
N GLN A 147 2.98 39.08 -21.93
CA GLN A 147 3.39 37.84 -22.60
C GLN A 147 4.22 36.96 -21.65
N GLY A 148 5.17 37.55 -20.90
CA GLY A 148 5.95 36.82 -19.90
C GLY A 148 5.12 36.28 -18.73
N VAL A 149 3.97 36.89 -18.40
CA VAL A 149 3.01 36.31 -17.44
C VAL A 149 2.33 35.08 -18.06
N LYS A 150 1.83 35.19 -19.30
CA LYS A 150 1.16 34.06 -20.00
C LYS A 150 2.08 32.87 -20.19
N ASP A 151 3.33 33.11 -20.58
CA ASP A 151 4.32 32.06 -20.80
C ASP A 151 4.64 31.32 -19.48
N ARG A 152 4.68 32.04 -18.35
CA ARG A 152 4.86 31.45 -17.00
C ARG A 152 3.65 30.63 -16.56
N ASP A 153 2.44 31.14 -16.78
CA ASP A 153 1.22 30.41 -16.45
C ASP A 153 1.12 29.11 -17.25
N GLN A 154 1.45 29.15 -18.54
CA GLN A 154 1.51 27.96 -19.38
C GLN A 154 2.54 26.96 -18.86
N ARG A 155 3.76 27.41 -18.53
CA ARG A 155 4.79 26.52 -18.00
C ARG A 155 4.44 25.93 -16.65
N ARG A 156 3.82 26.70 -15.75
CA ARG A 156 3.29 26.19 -14.46
C ARG A 156 2.27 25.08 -14.70
N ALA A 157 1.37 25.27 -15.68
CA ALA A 157 0.40 24.24 -16.03
C ALA A 157 1.08 22.98 -16.61
N GLU A 158 2.10 23.14 -17.45
CA GLU A 158 2.87 22.02 -18.01
C GLU A 158 3.63 21.24 -16.94
N LEU A 159 4.33 21.93 -16.02
CA LEU A 159 5.04 21.32 -14.90
C LEU A 159 4.08 20.60 -13.94
N ARG A 160 2.92 21.22 -13.63
CA ARG A 160 1.88 20.57 -12.82
C ARG A 160 1.39 19.28 -13.51
N ALA A 161 1.06 19.35 -14.80
CA ALA A 161 0.60 18.18 -15.55
C ALA A 161 1.69 17.10 -15.71
N GLN A 162 2.97 17.48 -15.76
CA GLN A 162 4.08 16.53 -15.74
C GLN A 162 4.19 15.84 -14.38
N ARG A 163 4.20 16.60 -13.28
CA ARG A 163 4.26 16.07 -11.93
C ARG A 163 3.07 15.18 -11.58
N GLU A 164 1.86 15.57 -11.98
CA GLU A 164 0.68 14.73 -11.83
C GLU A 164 0.83 13.40 -12.58
N ARG A 165 1.41 13.41 -13.77
CA ARG A 165 1.74 12.18 -14.52
C ARG A 165 2.81 11.35 -13.82
N GLU A 166 3.85 11.97 -13.28
CA GLU A 166 4.88 11.28 -12.49
C GLU A 166 4.25 10.60 -11.26
N LEU A 167 3.42 11.32 -10.50
CA LEU A 167 2.68 10.78 -9.36
C LEU A 167 1.70 9.66 -9.76
N GLN A 168 1.07 9.77 -10.94
CA GLN A 168 0.22 8.70 -11.47
C GLN A 168 1.03 7.45 -11.84
N ASN A 169 2.22 7.61 -12.43
CA ASN A 169 3.12 6.51 -12.77
C ASN A 169 3.72 5.84 -11.54
N GLU A 170 3.83 6.58 -10.43
CA GLU A 170 4.31 6.11 -9.13
C GLU A 170 3.20 5.59 -8.22
N GLN A 171 1.99 5.34 -8.73
CA GLN A 171 0.92 4.75 -7.94
C GLN A 171 1.31 3.34 -7.46
N LEU A 172 1.79 3.28 -6.23
CA LEU A 172 2.12 2.06 -5.53
C LEU A 172 0.84 1.47 -4.95
N TRP A 173 0.62 0.17 -5.10
CA TRP A 173 -0.55 -0.51 -4.56
C TRP A 173 -0.15 -1.43 -3.42
N GLU A 174 -1.04 -1.61 -2.44
CA GLU A 174 -0.87 -2.56 -1.34
C GLU A 174 -2.04 -3.54 -1.29
N LEU A 175 -1.73 -4.84 -1.28
CA LEU A 175 -2.63 -5.89 -0.87
C LEU A 175 -2.62 -5.98 0.66
N SER A 176 -3.51 -5.22 1.31
CA SER A 176 -3.41 -4.87 2.74
C SER A 176 -4.09 -5.86 3.68
N SER A 177 -5.04 -6.66 3.20
CA SER A 177 -5.61 -7.74 4.00
C SER A 177 -6.16 -8.83 3.13
N VAL A 178 -5.79 -10.08 3.43
CA VAL A 178 -6.42 -11.29 2.91
C VAL A 178 -6.82 -12.11 4.13
N TYR A 179 -8.12 -12.36 4.27
CA TYR A 179 -8.66 -13.11 5.39
C TYR A 179 -9.62 -14.18 4.91
N VAL A 180 -9.53 -15.35 5.53
CA VAL A 180 -10.49 -16.44 5.40
C VAL A 180 -10.77 -16.98 6.80
N GLU A 181 -12.05 -17.14 7.11
CA GLU A 181 -12.52 -17.73 8.35
C GLU A 181 -11.92 -19.14 8.53
N SER A 182 -11.51 -19.48 9.75
CA SER A 182 -10.71 -20.68 10.04
C SER A 182 -11.36 -21.98 9.56
N SER A 183 -12.68 -22.10 9.66
CA SER A 183 -13.47 -23.24 9.19
C SER A 183 -13.50 -23.40 7.67
N PHE A 184 -13.13 -22.36 6.93
CA PHE A 184 -13.11 -22.31 5.46
C PHE A 184 -11.69 -22.28 4.87
N ARG A 185 -10.64 -22.34 5.71
CA ARG A 185 -9.24 -22.39 5.23
C ARG A 185 -8.93 -23.73 4.56
N GLY A 186 -7.93 -23.74 3.68
CA GLY A 186 -7.53 -24.92 2.92
C GLY A 186 -8.41 -25.25 1.72
N GLN A 187 -9.48 -24.50 1.48
CA GLN A 187 -10.41 -24.70 0.36
C GLN A 187 -10.08 -23.85 -0.88
N GLY A 188 -8.91 -23.19 -0.91
CA GLY A 188 -8.49 -22.33 -2.02
C GLY A 188 -9.15 -20.94 -2.07
N ILE A 189 -10.05 -20.61 -1.13
CA ILE A 189 -10.80 -19.34 -1.09
C ILE A 189 -9.86 -18.13 -1.04
N GLY A 190 -8.81 -18.19 -0.22
CA GLY A 190 -7.82 -17.10 -0.12
C GLY A 190 -7.11 -16.85 -1.44
N SER A 191 -6.77 -17.92 -2.17
CA SER A 191 -6.11 -17.82 -3.47
C SER A 191 -7.02 -17.19 -4.52
N GLU A 192 -8.30 -17.54 -4.50
CA GLU A 192 -9.28 -16.99 -5.40
C GLU A 192 -9.60 -15.52 -5.09
N LEU A 193 -9.65 -15.15 -3.81
CA LEU A 193 -9.81 -13.75 -3.37
C LEU A 193 -8.67 -12.85 -3.88
N VAL A 194 -7.42 -13.28 -3.72
CA VAL A 194 -6.24 -12.52 -4.20
C VAL A 194 -6.26 -12.38 -5.72
N LYS A 195 -6.51 -13.48 -6.43
CA LYS A 195 -6.63 -13.48 -7.90
C LYS A 195 -7.69 -12.50 -8.39
N ARG A 196 -8.86 -12.50 -7.76
CA ARG A 196 -9.98 -11.61 -8.13
C ARG A 196 -9.69 -10.16 -7.83
N ILE A 197 -9.16 -9.82 -6.65
CA ILE A 197 -8.89 -8.41 -6.32
C ILE A 197 -7.79 -7.83 -7.22
N LEU A 198 -6.74 -8.61 -7.52
CA LEU A 198 -5.67 -8.19 -8.42
C LEU A 198 -6.17 -8.05 -9.86
N ARG A 199 -6.95 -9.02 -10.35
CA ARG A 199 -7.58 -8.95 -11.69
C ARG A 199 -8.49 -7.74 -11.82
N LYS A 200 -9.36 -7.49 -10.84
CA LYS A 200 -10.28 -6.34 -10.84
C LYS A 200 -9.50 -5.05 -11.08
N ARG A 201 -8.38 -4.86 -10.36
CA ARG A 201 -7.52 -3.69 -10.53
C ARG A 201 -6.88 -3.61 -11.92
N ILE A 202 -6.28 -4.71 -12.38
CA ILE A 202 -5.65 -4.78 -13.71
C ILE A 202 -6.64 -4.44 -14.83
N VAL A 203 -7.89 -4.91 -14.73
CA VAL A 203 -8.92 -4.72 -15.76
C VAL A 203 -9.55 -3.32 -15.68
N GLU A 204 -9.85 -2.82 -14.48
CA GLU A 204 -10.55 -1.54 -14.31
C GLU A 204 -9.68 -0.33 -14.66
N ASP A 205 -8.38 -0.34 -14.36
CA ASP A 205 -7.53 0.82 -14.63
C ASP A 205 -6.90 0.79 -16.02
N GLY A 206 -6.94 -0.34 -16.73
CA GLY A 206 -6.30 -0.48 -18.04
C GLY A 206 -4.77 -0.40 -18.02
N TYR A 207 -4.16 -0.30 -16.84
CA TYR A 207 -2.71 -0.28 -16.64
C TYR A 207 -2.30 -1.38 -15.66
N LEU A 208 -1.16 -2.03 -15.96
CA LEU A 208 -0.49 -2.87 -14.98
C LEU A 208 0.10 -1.93 -13.93
N PRO A 209 -0.33 -1.98 -12.66
CA PRO A 209 0.30 -1.17 -11.63
C PRO A 209 1.80 -1.48 -11.61
N THR A 210 2.62 -0.42 -11.68
CA THR A 210 4.08 -0.53 -11.79
C THR A 210 4.66 -1.34 -10.63
N SER A 211 3.99 -1.35 -9.47
CA SER A 211 4.32 -2.23 -8.36
C SER A 211 3.12 -2.45 -7.43
N ILE A 212 2.85 -3.72 -7.12
CA ILE A 212 1.93 -4.13 -6.05
C ILE A 212 2.79 -4.67 -4.92
N TYR A 213 2.61 -4.16 -3.72
CA TYR A 213 3.30 -4.62 -2.53
C TYR A 213 2.32 -5.29 -1.57
N LEU A 214 2.86 -6.04 -0.62
CA LEU A 214 2.12 -6.55 0.53
C LEU A 214 3.02 -6.64 1.74
N LEU A 215 2.41 -6.60 2.92
CA LEU A 215 3.04 -6.94 4.18
C LEU A 215 2.48 -8.27 4.67
N THR A 216 3.37 -9.19 5.03
CA THR A 216 2.97 -10.52 5.50
C THR A 216 3.89 -11.03 6.58
N LEU A 217 3.52 -12.12 7.23
CA LEU A 217 4.39 -12.80 8.20
C LEU A 217 5.40 -13.68 7.45
N ALA A 218 6.60 -13.84 8.02
CA ALA A 218 7.61 -14.74 7.46
C ALA A 218 7.08 -16.17 7.22
N THR A 219 6.13 -16.64 8.04
CA THR A 219 5.49 -17.95 7.92
C THR A 219 4.53 -18.09 6.73
N THR A 220 4.12 -16.99 6.11
CA THR A 220 3.19 -16.97 4.98
C THR A 220 3.85 -16.51 3.69
N VAL A 221 5.16 -16.23 3.69
CA VAL A 221 5.94 -15.84 2.51
C VAL A 221 5.81 -16.88 1.39
N ASP A 222 6.08 -18.15 1.70
CA ASP A 222 6.03 -19.25 0.72
C ASP A 222 4.65 -19.34 0.04
N TRP A 223 3.56 -19.09 0.79
CA TRP A 223 2.22 -19.08 0.20
C TRP A 223 2.08 -18.02 -0.89
N TYR A 224 2.61 -16.81 -0.68
CA TYR A 224 2.57 -15.76 -1.68
C TYR A 224 3.54 -15.99 -2.85
N GLN A 225 4.72 -16.55 -2.58
CA GLN A 225 5.70 -16.89 -3.61
C GLN A 225 5.15 -17.98 -4.53
N ASP A 226 4.70 -19.10 -3.96
CA ASP A 226 4.28 -20.28 -4.71
C ASP A 226 2.98 -20.06 -5.50
N ASN A 227 2.03 -19.30 -4.94
CA ASN A 227 0.70 -19.15 -5.55
C ASN A 227 0.59 -17.95 -6.49
N PHE A 228 1.41 -16.92 -6.31
CA PHE A 228 1.27 -15.67 -7.07
C PHE A 228 2.60 -15.03 -7.48
N ALA A 229 3.74 -15.71 -7.30
CA ALA A 229 5.05 -15.21 -7.72
C ALA A 229 5.40 -13.81 -7.16
N PHE A 230 4.99 -13.53 -5.92
CA PHE A 230 5.55 -12.37 -5.19
C PHE A 230 6.99 -12.66 -4.80
N GLU A 231 7.82 -11.63 -4.73
CA GLU A 231 9.21 -11.73 -4.30
C GLU A 231 9.43 -10.93 -3.02
N SER A 232 10.30 -11.42 -2.13
CA SER A 232 10.66 -10.69 -0.92
C SER A 232 11.50 -9.47 -1.26
N VAL A 233 11.14 -8.32 -0.70
CA VAL A 233 11.83 -7.05 -0.93
C VAL A 233 12.89 -6.85 0.14
N SER A 234 14.10 -6.45 -0.26
CA SER A 234 15.17 -6.12 0.69
C SER A 234 14.79 -4.88 1.50
N SER A 235 15.26 -4.74 2.75
CA SER A 235 14.90 -3.61 3.61
C SER A 235 15.24 -2.23 3.02
N SER A 236 16.24 -2.15 2.14
CA SER A 236 16.61 -0.88 1.46
C SER A 236 15.68 -0.51 0.31
N ASP A 237 14.92 -1.47 -0.22
CA ASP A 237 14.07 -1.29 -1.39
C ASP A 237 12.58 -1.20 -1.02
N ILE A 238 12.25 -1.25 0.28
CA ILE A 238 10.88 -1.09 0.77
C ILE A 238 10.44 0.37 0.53
N PRO A 239 9.30 0.61 -0.14
CA PRO A 239 8.78 1.96 -0.31
C PRO A 239 8.63 2.69 1.03
N ALA A 240 9.01 3.97 1.06
CA ALA A 240 8.97 4.77 2.29
C ALA A 240 7.61 4.71 3.04
N PRO A 241 6.44 4.72 2.36
CA PRO A 241 5.16 4.56 3.05
C PRO A 241 5.01 3.23 3.81
N MET A 242 5.58 2.14 3.27
CA MET A 242 5.56 0.82 3.91
C MET A 242 6.66 0.64 4.96
N ALA A 243 7.80 1.31 4.81
CA ALA A 243 8.91 1.20 5.76
C ALA A 243 8.49 1.59 7.19
N PHE A 244 7.61 2.58 7.32
CA PHE A 244 7.02 2.96 8.61
C PHE A 244 6.15 1.84 9.18
N GLU A 245 5.26 1.26 8.37
CA GLU A 245 4.38 0.16 8.80
C GLU A 245 5.19 -1.09 9.19
N VAL A 246 6.25 -1.43 8.46
CA VAL A 246 7.17 -2.52 8.82
C VAL A 246 7.87 -2.23 10.14
N THR A 247 8.32 -1.00 10.37
CA THR A 247 9.01 -0.62 11.61
C THR A 247 8.07 -0.67 12.81
N ALA A 248 6.88 -0.09 12.69
CA ALA A 248 5.85 -0.10 13.73
C ALA A 248 5.34 -1.52 13.99
N GLY A 249 5.09 -2.28 12.92
CA GLY A 249 4.66 -3.67 12.99
C GLY A 249 5.71 -4.55 13.66
N ASN A 250 6.99 -4.42 13.32
CA ASN A 250 8.08 -5.19 13.93
C ASN A 250 8.22 -4.97 15.44
N PHE A 251 7.78 -3.81 15.96
CA PHE A 251 7.74 -3.59 17.40
C PHE A 251 6.68 -4.48 18.07
N ILE A 252 5.49 -4.58 17.47
CA ILE A 252 4.40 -5.44 17.96
C ILE A 252 4.76 -6.91 17.74
N THR A 253 5.31 -7.26 16.56
CA THR A 253 5.57 -8.66 16.22
C THR A 253 6.71 -9.28 17.04
N LYS A 254 7.69 -8.48 17.49
CA LYS A 254 8.72 -8.94 18.44
C LYS A 254 8.13 -9.49 19.73
N LEU A 255 6.99 -8.98 20.20
CA LEU A 255 6.33 -9.48 21.41
C LEU A 255 5.69 -10.87 21.20
N ILE A 256 5.29 -11.18 19.97
CA ILE A 256 4.66 -12.46 19.59
C ILE A 256 5.62 -13.43 18.90
N GLY A 257 6.90 -13.06 18.75
CA GLY A 257 7.91 -13.88 18.08
C GLY A 257 7.71 -14.03 16.57
N ALA A 258 6.98 -13.11 15.94
CA ALA A 258 6.74 -13.12 14.50
C ALA A 258 7.61 -12.05 13.80
N GLN A 259 7.96 -12.29 12.54
CA GLN A 259 8.70 -11.36 11.70
C GLN A 259 7.81 -10.91 10.54
N LEU A 260 7.69 -9.60 10.31
CA LEU A 260 7.04 -9.06 9.12
C LEU A 260 8.01 -9.01 7.95
N CYS A 261 7.50 -9.34 6.77
CA CYS A 261 8.19 -9.32 5.50
C CYS A 261 7.39 -8.46 4.52
N CYS A 262 8.10 -7.61 3.77
CA CYS A 262 7.52 -6.92 2.62
C CYS A 262 7.77 -7.76 1.37
N MET A 263 6.77 -7.86 0.51
CA MET A 263 6.88 -8.54 -0.77
C MET A 263 6.35 -7.66 -1.90
N GLN A 264 6.87 -7.85 -3.11
CA GLN A 264 6.48 -7.14 -4.33
C GLN A 264 6.00 -8.15 -5.37
N GLY A 265 4.89 -7.81 -6.04
CA GLY A 265 4.36 -8.57 -7.16
C GLY A 265 5.26 -8.40 -8.39
N THR A 266 5.47 -9.49 -9.12
CA THR A 266 6.28 -9.53 -10.34
C THR A 266 5.41 -9.46 -11.59
N GLN A 267 6.03 -9.42 -12.77
CA GLN A 267 5.29 -9.60 -14.02
C GLN A 267 4.51 -10.93 -14.05
N GLN A 268 5.05 -11.99 -13.44
CA GLN A 268 4.39 -13.28 -13.36
C GLN A 268 3.14 -13.23 -12.47
N THR A 269 3.16 -12.46 -11.38
CA THR A 269 1.96 -12.20 -10.56
C THR A 269 0.80 -11.69 -11.41
N LEU A 270 1.09 -10.76 -12.32
CA LEU A 270 0.10 -10.14 -13.19
C LEU A 270 -0.46 -11.15 -14.20
N GLU A 271 0.39 -11.98 -14.80
CA GLU A 271 -0.05 -13.03 -15.73
C GLU A 271 -0.94 -14.09 -15.05
N ILE A 272 -0.60 -14.50 -13.82
CA ILE A 272 -1.42 -15.43 -13.02
C ILE A 272 -2.82 -14.86 -12.77
N CYS A 273 -2.93 -13.55 -12.52
CA CYS A 273 -4.23 -12.92 -12.23
C CYS A 273 -5.06 -12.65 -13.48
N LYS A 274 -4.41 -12.44 -14.64
CA LYS A 274 -5.10 -12.29 -15.94
C LYS A 274 -5.78 -13.57 -16.41
N SER A 275 -5.34 -14.74 -15.96
CA SER A 275 -5.91 -16.02 -16.41
C SER A 275 -7.26 -16.38 -15.76
N VAL A 276 -7.65 -15.67 -14.70
CA VAL A 276 -8.92 -15.93 -13.98
C VAL A 276 -10.08 -15.40 -14.81
N PRO A 277 -11.24 -16.05 -14.96
CA PRO A 277 -12.36 -15.47 -15.72
C PRO A 277 -12.82 -14.12 -15.15
N ALA A 278 -13.31 -13.22 -16.02
CA ALA A 278 -14.11 -12.10 -15.55
C ALA A 278 -15.46 -12.64 -15.05
N TRP A 279 -15.89 -12.14 -13.89
CA TRP A 279 -17.25 -12.23 -13.38
C TRP A 279 -18.29 -11.59 -14.30
#